data_AF-A0A1H9JXA9-F1
#
_entry.id   AF-A0A1H9JXA9-F1
#
_cell.length_a   1.000
_cell.length_b   1.000
_cell.length_c   1.000
_cell.angle_alpha   90.00
_cell.angle_beta   90.00
_cell.angle_gamma   90.00
#
_symmetry.space_group_name_H-M   'P 1'
#
loop_
_entity.id
_entity.type
_entity.pdbx_description
1 polymer ?
#
loop_
_entity_poly.entity_id
_entity_poly.type
_entity_poly.pdbx_seq_one_letter_code
_entity_poly.pdbx_strand_id
1 'polypeptide(L)'
;MKQIIAILAVLILTQASGNAGTLVNGNWTPAHCGAEPEPPVIDKTNIENFNRSIDAINAWQDRALEYHACMVKEANADNERITNTANQAQSRLQDEINRINAEADQVRNELTK
;
A
#
# COMPACT_ATOMS: atom_id res chain seq x y z
N MET A 1 37.20 31.15 -7.47
CA MET A 1 36.73 30.42 -6.26
C MET A 1 35.53 31.14 -5.63
N LYS A 2 34.34 31.15 -6.26
CA LYS A 2 33.11 31.65 -5.60
C LYS A 2 31.81 31.19 -6.27
N GLN A 3 31.87 30.21 -7.17
CA GLN A 3 30.73 29.79 -7.99
C GLN A 3 30.45 28.28 -7.88
N ILE A 4 31.23 27.54 -7.07
CA ILE A 4 31.15 26.06 -7.01
C ILE A 4 30.26 25.58 -5.84
N ILE A 5 29.78 26.46 -4.98
CA ILE A 5 29.03 26.07 -3.75
C ILE A 5 27.50 25.99 -3.98
N ALA A 6 26.99 26.31 -5.18
CA ALA A 6 25.54 26.48 -5.37
C ALA A 6 24.79 25.25 -5.96
N ILE A 7 25.37 24.04 -6.01
CA ILE A 7 24.72 22.88 -6.68
C ILE A 7 24.60 21.63 -5.76
N LEU A 8 24.63 21.80 -4.43
CA LEU A 8 24.50 20.68 -3.47
C LEU A 8 23.23 20.76 -2.63
N ALA A 9 22.17 21.36 -3.17
CA ALA A 9 20.82 21.33 -2.60
C ALA A 9 19.85 20.61 -3.55
N VAL A 10 20.26 19.49 -4.14
CA VAL A 10 19.29 18.50 -4.63
C VAL A 10 18.82 17.76 -3.39
N LEU A 11 17.81 18.35 -2.73
CA LEU A 11 17.01 17.69 -1.72
C LEU A 11 16.44 16.43 -2.40
N ILE A 12 17.05 15.28 -2.12
CA ILE A 12 16.47 14.00 -2.46
C ILE A 12 15.23 13.90 -1.57
N LEU A 13 14.11 14.42 -2.08
CA LEU A 13 12.78 13.99 -1.65
C LEU A 13 12.71 12.53 -2.08
N THR A 14 13.27 11.63 -1.26
CA THR A 14 12.80 10.26 -1.21
C THR A 14 11.34 10.39 -0.85
N GLN A 15 10.49 10.42 -1.86
CA GLN A 15 9.09 10.16 -1.67
C GLN A 15 9.07 8.77 -1.06
N ALA A 16 8.91 8.71 0.26
CA ALA A 16 8.55 7.49 0.93
C ALA A 16 7.18 7.16 0.35
N SER A 17 7.17 6.45 -0.77
CA SER A 17 6.07 5.60 -1.18
C SER A 17 6.01 4.47 -0.15
N GLY A 18 5.74 4.83 1.11
CA GLY A 18 5.42 3.90 2.15
C GLY A 18 4.08 3.34 1.77
N ASN A 19 4.06 2.05 1.42
CA ASN A 19 2.82 1.29 1.31
C ASN A 19 2.02 1.50 2.61
N ALA A 20 0.71 1.59 2.47
CA ALA A 20 -0.17 1.77 3.61
C ALA A 20 -0.09 0.56 4.55
N GLY A 21 0.17 -0.64 4.02
CA GLY A 21 0.57 -1.84 4.76
C GLY A 21 1.75 -2.58 4.13
N THR A 22 2.02 -3.80 4.60
CA THR A 22 3.08 -4.67 4.05
C THR A 22 2.52 -6.05 3.73
N LEU A 23 2.77 -6.54 2.51
CA LEU A 23 2.45 -7.90 2.07
C LEU A 23 3.72 -8.75 2.06
N VAL A 24 3.81 -9.75 2.94
CA VAL A 24 4.93 -10.70 3.01
C VAL A 24 4.39 -12.13 2.95
N ASN A 25 4.85 -12.91 1.97
CA ASN A 25 4.48 -14.33 1.81
C ASN A 25 2.95 -14.56 1.81
N GLY A 26 2.18 -13.66 1.17
CA GLY A 26 0.71 -13.74 1.12
C GLY A 26 0.00 -13.20 2.37
N ASN A 27 0.72 -12.75 3.38
CA ASN A 27 0.15 -12.14 4.58
C ASN A 27 0.30 -10.62 4.51
N TRP A 28 -0.83 -9.93 4.42
CA TRP A 28 -0.86 -8.47 4.49
C TRP A 28 -1.06 -8.02 5.93
N THR A 29 -0.36 -6.97 6.33
CA THR A 29 -0.48 -6.34 7.65
C THR A 29 -0.55 -4.83 7.51
N PRO A 30 -1.43 -4.14 8.27
CA PRO A 30 -1.53 -2.68 8.23
C PRO A 30 -0.27 -2.06 8.84
N ALA A 31 0.11 -0.86 8.39
CA ALA A 31 1.26 -0.16 8.96
C ALA A 31 0.86 0.89 10.00
N HIS A 32 -0.32 1.52 9.87
CA HIS A 32 -0.69 2.66 10.73
C HIS A 32 -1.98 2.46 11.53
N CYS A 33 -2.60 1.28 11.48
CA CYS A 33 -3.83 0.99 12.22
C CYS A 33 -3.62 0.64 13.70
N GLY A 34 -2.37 0.53 14.14
CA GLY A 34 -2.05 0.08 15.51
C GLY A 34 -2.21 -1.43 15.68
N ALA A 35 -2.36 -1.87 16.92
CA ALA A 35 -2.58 -3.28 17.25
C ALA A 35 -4.07 -3.64 17.14
N GLU A 36 -4.35 -4.85 16.69
CA GLU A 36 -5.69 -5.42 16.70
C GLU A 36 -6.21 -5.52 18.15
N PRO A 37 -7.40 -4.96 18.47
CA PRO A 37 -7.96 -5.05 19.81
C PRO A 37 -8.29 -6.50 20.21
N GLU A 38 -7.73 -6.95 21.33
CA GLU A 38 -8.00 -8.29 21.85
C GLU A 38 -9.45 -8.42 22.37
N PRO A 39 -10.20 -9.48 21.99
CA PRO A 39 -11.53 -9.73 22.51
C PRO A 39 -11.52 -9.97 24.03
N PRO A 40 -12.49 -9.40 24.78
CA PRO A 40 -12.56 -9.61 26.22
C PRO A 40 -13.04 -11.03 26.57
N VAL A 41 -12.61 -11.52 27.74
CA VAL A 41 -13.12 -12.76 28.32
C VAL A 41 -14.44 -12.49 29.05
N ILE A 42 -15.45 -13.31 28.79
CA ILE A 42 -16.77 -13.19 29.43
C ILE A 42 -16.76 -13.87 30.79
N ASP A 43 -16.98 -13.10 31.85
CA ASP A 43 -17.15 -13.62 33.21
C ASP A 43 -18.61 -14.07 33.43
N LYS A 44 -18.78 -15.35 33.75
CA LYS A 44 -20.08 -16.02 33.93
C LYS A 44 -20.36 -16.39 35.39
N THR A 45 -19.52 -15.93 36.33
CA THR A 45 -19.60 -16.34 37.74
C THR A 45 -20.84 -15.79 38.45
N ASN A 46 -21.27 -14.57 38.10
CA ASN A 46 -22.50 -13.96 38.58
C ASN A 46 -22.96 -12.83 37.64
N ILE A 47 -24.17 -12.30 37.88
CA ILE A 47 -24.79 -11.30 37.02
C ILE A 47 -24.05 -9.95 36.98
N GLU A 48 -23.41 -9.55 38.09
CA GLU A 48 -22.65 -8.30 38.17
C GLU A 48 -21.38 -8.39 37.31
N ASN A 49 -20.66 -9.50 37.42
CA ASN A 49 -19.47 -9.75 36.61
C ASN A 49 -19.82 -9.89 35.12
N PHE A 50 -20.96 -10.52 34.81
CA PHE A 50 -21.45 -10.61 33.44
C PHE A 50 -21.77 -9.22 32.87
N ASN A 51 -22.45 -8.35 33.63
CA ASN A 51 -22.73 -6.99 33.19
C ASN A 51 -21.44 -6.19 32.91
N ARG A 52 -20.40 -6.33 33.75
CA ARG A 52 -19.08 -5.74 33.44
C ARG A 52 -18.46 -6.30 32.16
N SER A 53 -18.71 -7.57 31.85
CA SER A 53 -18.26 -8.18 30.59
C SER A 53 -18.97 -7.56 29.38
N ILE A 54 -20.25 -7.19 29.52
CA ILE A 54 -20.99 -6.48 28.46
C ILE A 54 -20.36 -5.11 28.17
N ASP A 55 -19.99 -4.35 29.20
CA ASP A 55 -19.31 -3.07 29.00
C ASP A 55 -17.95 -3.24 28.28
N ALA A 56 -17.19 -4.27 28.68
CA ALA A 56 -15.93 -4.60 28.03
C ALA A 56 -16.13 -5.02 26.55
N ILE A 57 -17.18 -5.79 26.25
CA ILE A 57 -17.57 -6.18 24.89
C ILE A 57 -17.91 -4.95 24.04
N ASN A 58 -18.71 -4.02 24.57
CA ASN A 58 -19.08 -2.80 23.84
C ASN A 58 -17.84 -1.95 23.53
N ALA A 59 -16.99 -1.73 24.52
CA ALA A 59 -15.76 -0.97 24.32
C ALA A 59 -14.80 -1.66 23.32
N TRP A 60 -14.70 -2.99 23.35
CA TRP A 60 -13.91 -3.74 22.38
C TRP A 60 -14.49 -3.63 20.96
N GLN A 61 -15.81 -3.76 20.79
CA GLN A 61 -16.46 -3.63 19.48
C GLN A 61 -16.17 -2.27 18.84
N ASP A 62 -16.26 -1.18 19.60
CA ASP A 62 -15.97 0.16 19.10
C ASP A 62 -14.53 0.25 18.55
N ARG A 63 -13.55 -0.18 19.33
CA ARG A 63 -12.14 -0.18 18.91
C ARG A 63 -11.88 -1.14 17.74
N ALA A 64 -12.53 -2.30 17.71
CA ALA A 64 -12.38 -3.28 16.65
C ALA A 64 -12.93 -2.74 15.32
N LEU A 65 -14.05 -2.02 15.35
CA LEU A 65 -14.62 -1.36 14.18
C LEU A 65 -13.70 -0.24 13.66
N GLU A 66 -13.12 0.57 14.55
CA GLU A 66 -12.13 1.59 14.18
C GLU A 66 -10.89 0.98 13.51
N TYR A 67 -10.33 -0.07 14.13
CA TYR A 67 -9.19 -0.80 13.59
C TYR A 67 -9.51 -1.40 12.21
N HIS A 68 -10.65 -2.07 12.07
CA HIS A 68 -11.07 -2.67 10.80
C HIS A 68 -11.30 -1.61 9.71
N ALA A 69 -11.92 -0.48 10.04
CA ALA A 69 -12.10 0.62 9.09
C ALA A 69 -10.75 1.18 8.59
N CYS A 70 -9.78 1.30 9.48
CA CYS A 70 -8.41 1.65 9.10
C CYS A 70 -7.79 0.59 8.18
N MET A 71 -7.87 -0.70 8.53
CA MET A 71 -7.31 -1.78 7.71
C MET A 71 -7.87 -1.76 6.29
N VAL A 72 -9.20 -1.62 6.15
CA VAL A 72 -9.86 -1.53 4.84
C VAL A 72 -9.32 -0.36 4.03
N LYS A 73 -9.14 0.81 4.65
CA LYS A 73 -8.59 2.00 3.99
C LYS A 73 -7.16 1.75 3.49
N GLU A 74 -6.30 1.18 4.32
CA GLU A 74 -4.90 0.91 3.94
C GLU A 74 -4.81 -0.16 2.85
N ALA A 75 -5.54 -1.27 2.99
CA ALA A 75 -5.55 -2.34 1.99
C ALA A 75 -6.03 -1.85 0.62
N ASN A 76 -7.06 -1.00 0.59
CA ASN A 76 -7.55 -0.41 -0.67
C ASN A 76 -6.52 0.53 -1.31
N ALA A 77 -5.83 1.34 -0.50
CA ALA A 77 -4.77 2.22 -1.00
C ALA A 77 -3.60 1.42 -1.60
N ASP A 78 -3.22 0.30 -0.98
CA ASP A 78 -2.19 -0.58 -1.51
C ASP A 78 -2.64 -1.27 -2.80
N ASN A 79 -3.87 -1.79 -2.86
CA ASN A 79 -4.43 -2.41 -4.05
C ASN A 79 -4.46 -1.45 -5.25
N GLU A 80 -4.84 -0.19 -5.02
CA GLU A 80 -4.82 0.86 -6.04
C GLU A 80 -3.39 1.13 -6.53
N ARG A 81 -2.43 1.26 -5.62
CA ARG A 81 -1.01 1.47 -5.98
C ARG A 81 -0.43 0.30 -6.75
N ILE A 82 -0.70 -0.93 -6.34
CA ILE A 82 -0.25 -2.14 -7.05
C ILE A 82 -0.83 -2.14 -8.46
N THR A 83 -2.14 -1.91 -8.60
CA THR A 83 -2.83 -1.88 -9.89
C THR A 83 -2.23 -0.81 -10.80
N ASN A 84 -2.08 0.42 -10.30
CA ASN A 84 -1.56 1.53 -11.08
C ASN A 84 -0.11 1.29 -11.52
N THR A 85 0.75 0.83 -10.61
CA THR A 85 2.17 0.60 -10.91
C THR A 85 2.37 -0.58 -11.86
N ALA A 86 1.61 -1.66 -11.71
CA ALA A 86 1.63 -2.79 -12.62
C ALA A 86 1.15 -2.41 -14.03
N ASN A 87 0.01 -1.73 -14.13
CA ASN A 87 -0.53 -1.26 -15.41
C ASN A 87 0.44 -0.29 -16.11
N GLN A 88 1.06 0.62 -15.36
CA GLN A 88 2.06 1.52 -15.91
C GLN A 88 3.29 0.77 -16.44
N ALA A 89 3.75 -0.26 -15.73
CA ALA A 89 4.86 -1.10 -16.19
C ALA A 89 4.51 -1.86 -17.47
N GLN A 90 3.30 -2.42 -17.55
CA GLN A 90 2.81 -3.11 -18.74
C GLN A 90 2.70 -2.16 -19.94
N SER A 91 2.14 -0.96 -19.75
CA SER A 91 2.02 0.05 -20.80
C SER A 91 3.39 0.45 -21.34
N ARG A 92 4.35 0.76 -20.46
CA ARG A 92 5.71 1.12 -20.88
C ARG A 92 6.37 0.02 -21.72
N LEU A 93 6.21 -1.24 -21.32
CA LEU A 93 6.76 -2.36 -22.08
C LEU A 93 6.09 -2.47 -23.46
N GLN A 94 4.77 -2.31 -23.53
CA GLN A 94 4.05 -2.36 -24.79
C GLN A 94 4.46 -1.24 -25.74
N ASP A 95 4.62 -0.02 -25.24
CA ASP A 95 5.08 1.13 -26.01
C ASP A 95 6.48 0.89 -26.59
N GLU A 96 7.38 0.33 -25.78
CA GLU A 96 8.74 0.00 -26.20
C GLU A 96 8.78 -1.11 -27.26
N ILE A 97 7.96 -2.15 -27.09
CA ILE A 97 7.80 -3.21 -28.10
C ILE A 97 7.30 -2.62 -29.42
N ASN A 98 6.29 -1.74 -29.37
CA ASN A 98 5.73 -1.10 -30.56
C ASN A 98 6.78 -0.22 -31.26
N ARG A 99 7.55 0.54 -30.49
CA ARG A 99 8.65 1.38 -30.99
C ARG A 99 9.70 0.55 -31.73
N ILE A 100 10.20 -0.51 -31.11
CA ILE A 100 11.23 -1.38 -31.68
C ILE A 100 10.72 -2.07 -32.95
N ASN A 101 9.47 -2.54 -32.97
CA ASN A 101 8.89 -3.16 -34.16
C ASN A 101 8.77 -2.17 -35.32
N ALA A 102 8.33 -0.94 -35.06
CA ALA A 102 8.25 0.11 -36.08
C ALA A 102 9.64 0.46 -36.65
N GLU A 103 10.66 0.56 -35.80
CA GLU A 103 12.05 0.79 -36.23
C GLU A 103 12.58 -0.38 -37.07
N ALA A 104 12.32 -1.63 -36.66
CA ALA A 104 12.75 -2.81 -37.40
C ALA A 104 12.08 -2.89 -38.79
N ASP A 105 10.79 -2.57 -38.89
CA ASP A 105 10.07 -2.55 -40.16
C ASP A 105 10.55 -1.42 -41.08
N GLN A 106 10.87 -0.25 -40.52
CA GLN A 106 11.50 0.83 -41.27
C GLN A 106 12.83 0.38 -41.88
N VAL A 107 13.73 -0.19 -41.07
CA VAL A 107 15.03 -0.69 -41.54
C VAL A 107 14.85 -1.78 -42.60
N ARG A 108 13.91 -2.72 -42.40
CA ARG A 108 13.62 -3.75 -43.41
C ARG A 108 13.24 -3.11 -44.75
N ASN A 109 12.32 -2.14 -44.73
CA ASN A 109 11.86 -1.47 -45.93
C ASN A 109 12.97 -0.68 -46.65
N GLU A 110 13.92 -0.12 -45.90
CA GLU A 110 15.10 0.55 -46.45
C GLU A 110 16.06 -0.43 -47.13
N LEU A 111 16.25 -1.63 -46.58
CA LEU A 111 17.15 -2.66 -47.13
C LEU A 111 16.58 -3.41 -48.34
N THR A 112 15.26 -3.44 -48.51
CA THR A 112 14.60 -4.14 -49.63
C THR A 112 14.18 -3.24 -50.80
N LYS A 113 14.50 -1.94 -50.74
CA LYS A 113 14.36 -1.00 -51.84
C LYS A 113 15.59 -0.99 -52.73
#